data_AF-A0A2N7QC51-F1
#
_entry.id   AF-A0A2N7QC51-F1
#
_cell.length_a   1.000
_cell.length_b   1.000
_cell.length_c   1.000
_cell.angle_alpha   90.00
_cell.angle_beta   90.00
_cell.angle_gamma   90.00
#
_symmetry.space_group_name_H-M   'P 1'
#
loop_
_entity.id
_entity.type
_entity.pdbx_description
1 polymer ?
#
loop_
_entity_poly.entity_id
_entity_poly.type
_entity_poly.pdbx_seq_one_letter_code
_entity_poly.pdbx_strand_id
1 'polypeptide(L)'
;MAKKIKAALAIISLTGFVLGFSTVSHAQTAENKSGYALLDNLSQIFYEASNSGKWDLEQVGQTLKKLMADARQLRQQNQIDGPFFVRYQRLLGIIKMTAGPDPDGILAPLINREMSRFIGEVRGEEVKGESSEAVKQLALAIRDEIINLRLYLDSLEKREKLIKGWDEKMSWVEEKKKTGAN
;
A
#
# COMPACT_ATOMS: atom_id res chain seq x y z
N MET A 1 -28.70 -23.81 -55.40
CA MET A 1 -27.42 -23.26 -55.88
C MET A 1 -26.35 -23.77 -54.92
N ALA A 2 -25.61 -24.84 -55.21
CA ALA A 2 -24.44 -24.91 -56.13
C ALA A 2 -23.47 -23.75 -55.84
N LYS A 3 -22.16 -23.89 -55.63
CA LYS A 3 -21.17 -25.00 -55.65
C LYS A 3 -19.82 -24.26 -55.49
N LYS A 4 -18.78 -24.95 -54.97
CA LYS A 4 -17.36 -24.86 -55.44
C LYS A 4 -16.55 -23.59 -55.01
N ILE A 5 -15.24 -23.59 -54.76
CA ILE A 5 -14.13 -24.53 -55.00
C ILE A 5 -12.84 -24.03 -54.27
N LYS A 6 -12.08 -24.98 -53.68
CA LYS A 6 -10.59 -25.19 -53.64
C LYS A 6 -9.66 -24.06 -53.15
N ALA A 7 -8.81 -24.33 -52.14
CA ALA A 7 -7.43 -24.89 -52.19
C ALA A 7 -6.44 -23.95 -52.93
N ALA A 8 -5.21 -23.67 -52.49
CA ALA A 8 -4.24 -24.43 -51.71
C ALA A 8 -3.08 -23.52 -51.24
N LEU A 9 -2.23 -24.05 -50.34
CA LEU A 9 -0.74 -23.96 -50.25
C LEU A 9 -0.02 -22.64 -50.65
N ALA A 10 1.05 -22.15 -50.03
CA ALA A 10 2.08 -22.73 -49.18
C ALA A 10 3.03 -21.59 -48.71
N ILE A 11 3.30 -21.47 -47.40
CA ILE A 11 4.58 -21.68 -46.68
C ILE A 11 5.66 -20.57 -46.81
N ILE A 12 6.20 -20.20 -45.63
CA ILE A 12 7.61 -19.88 -45.28
C ILE A 12 7.88 -18.44 -44.77
N SER A 13 7.88 -18.35 -43.43
CA SER A 13 8.93 -17.77 -42.58
C SER A 13 9.26 -16.29 -42.69
N LEU A 14 8.91 -15.55 -41.63
CA LEU A 14 9.94 -14.78 -40.94
C LEU A 14 9.75 -14.89 -39.43
N THR A 15 10.75 -15.51 -38.82
CA THR A 15 11.09 -15.57 -37.41
C THR A 15 10.88 -14.23 -36.69
N GLY A 16 9.73 -14.08 -36.04
CA GLY A 16 9.56 -13.18 -34.91
C GLY A 16 9.97 -13.93 -33.66
N PHE A 17 11.22 -13.77 -33.24
CA PHE A 17 11.68 -14.13 -31.90
C PHE A 17 10.82 -13.33 -30.91
N VAL A 18 9.79 -13.99 -30.39
CA VAL A 18 8.98 -13.47 -29.29
C VAL A 18 9.91 -13.44 -28.09
N LEU A 19 10.50 -12.28 -27.83
CA LEU A 19 10.95 -11.94 -26.48
C LEU A 19 9.68 -11.88 -25.62
N GLY A 20 9.27 -13.07 -25.17
CA GLY A 20 8.39 -13.23 -24.04
C GLY A 20 9.14 -12.66 -22.85
N PHE A 21 8.99 -11.36 -22.63
CA PHE A 21 8.99 -10.86 -21.27
C PHE A 21 7.85 -11.61 -20.58
N SER A 22 8.20 -12.71 -19.92
CA SER A 22 7.43 -13.19 -18.80
C SER A 22 7.48 -12.05 -17.79
N THR A 23 6.56 -11.09 -17.93
CA THR A 23 6.09 -10.40 -16.77
C THR A 23 5.58 -11.52 -15.88
N VAL A 24 6.36 -11.84 -14.86
CA VAL A 24 5.82 -12.46 -13.67
C VAL A 24 4.87 -11.40 -13.12
N SER A 25 3.70 -11.28 -13.74
CA SER A 25 2.52 -10.77 -13.10
C SER A 25 2.32 -11.74 -11.95
N HIS A 26 2.91 -11.39 -10.80
CA HIS A 26 2.45 -11.90 -9.53
C HIS A 26 0.94 -11.77 -9.62
N ALA A 27 0.25 -12.91 -9.69
CA ALA A 27 -1.18 -12.93 -9.82
C ALA A 27 -1.71 -12.27 -8.56
N GLN A 28 -1.93 -10.96 -8.62
CA GLN A 28 -2.51 -10.18 -7.53
C GLN A 28 -3.89 -10.80 -7.33
N THR A 29 -4.01 -11.58 -6.27
CA THR A 29 -5.29 -12.09 -5.79
C THR A 29 -6.24 -10.90 -5.63
N ALA A 30 -7.55 -11.13 -5.80
CA ALA A 30 -8.53 -10.05 -5.67
C ALA A 30 -8.43 -9.33 -4.30
N GLU A 31 -7.96 -10.04 -3.27
CA GLU A 31 -7.61 -9.55 -1.93
C GLU A 31 -6.53 -8.45 -1.99
N ASN A 32 -5.43 -8.68 -2.71
CA ASN A 32 -4.34 -7.71 -2.81
C ASN A 32 -4.76 -6.42 -3.53
N LYS A 33 -5.71 -6.50 -4.48
CA LYS A 33 -6.13 -5.34 -5.30
C LYS A 33 -6.82 -4.24 -4.47
N SER A 34 -7.54 -4.62 -3.41
CA SER A 34 -8.28 -3.67 -2.58
C SER A 34 -7.36 -2.75 -1.77
N GLY A 35 -6.25 -3.28 -1.26
CA GLY A 35 -5.23 -2.49 -0.57
C GLY A 35 -4.57 -1.45 -1.48
N TYR A 36 -4.19 -1.84 -2.71
CA TYR A 36 -3.62 -0.89 -3.68
C TYR A 36 -4.61 0.21 -4.06
N ALA A 37 -5.90 -0.13 -4.25
CA ALA A 37 -6.92 0.86 -4.60
C ALA A 37 -7.05 1.95 -3.52
N LEU A 38 -6.95 1.60 -2.23
CA LEU A 38 -6.90 2.58 -1.15
C LEU A 38 -5.69 3.52 -1.27
N LEU A 39 -4.50 2.97 -1.53
CA LEU A 39 -3.27 3.75 -1.67
C LEU A 39 -3.28 4.64 -2.91
N ASP A 40 -3.81 4.15 -4.03
CA ASP A 40 -3.93 4.91 -5.28
C ASP A 40 -4.92 6.07 -5.11
N ASN A 41 -6.08 5.80 -4.50
CA ASN A 41 -7.07 6.85 -4.20
C ASN A 41 -6.52 7.90 -3.22
N LEU A 42 -5.73 7.50 -2.23
CA LEU A 42 -5.07 8.44 -1.32
C LEU A 42 -4.02 9.29 -2.06
N SER A 43 -3.21 8.67 -2.91
CA SER A 43 -2.18 9.36 -3.70
C SER A 43 -2.78 10.38 -4.67
N GLN A 44 -3.95 10.08 -5.22
CA GLN A 44 -4.70 10.98 -6.09
C GLN A 44 -5.05 12.31 -5.40
N ILE A 45 -5.35 12.32 -4.10
CA ILE A 45 -5.61 13.55 -3.33
C ILE A 45 -4.39 14.48 -3.39
N PHE A 46 -3.20 13.94 -3.20
CA PHE A 46 -1.96 14.73 -3.24
C PHE A 46 -1.65 15.24 -4.64
N TYR A 47 -1.93 14.43 -5.67
CA TYR A 47 -1.76 14.83 -7.07
C TYR A 47 -2.72 15.98 -7.45
N GLU A 48 -3.98 15.91 -7.06
CA GLU A 48 -4.97 16.96 -7.32
C GLU A 48 -4.62 18.25 -6.58
N ALA A 49 -4.17 18.13 -5.33
CA ALA A 49 -3.68 19.26 -4.53
C ALA A 49 -2.47 19.94 -5.18
N SER A 50 -1.48 19.17 -5.65
CA SER A 50 -0.28 19.72 -6.27
C SER A 50 -0.58 20.42 -7.59
N ASN A 51 -1.54 19.91 -8.36
CA ASN A 51 -1.86 20.45 -9.69
C ASN A 51 -2.78 21.67 -9.63
N SER A 52 -3.73 21.68 -8.70
CA SER A 52 -4.64 22.81 -8.52
C SER A 52 -4.00 23.98 -7.75
N GLY A 53 -2.89 23.71 -7.04
CA GLY A 53 -2.24 24.66 -6.14
C GLY A 53 -3.12 25.03 -4.93
N LYS A 54 -4.24 24.33 -4.72
CA LYS A 54 -5.21 24.62 -3.67
C LYS A 54 -5.51 23.34 -2.89
N TRP A 55 -5.55 23.49 -1.56
CA TRP A 55 -6.09 22.48 -0.67
C TRP A 55 -7.50 22.89 -0.26
N ASP A 56 -8.50 22.27 -0.88
CA ASP A 56 -9.87 22.36 -0.40
C ASP A 56 -10.03 21.47 0.83
N LEU A 57 -9.98 22.08 2.01
CA LEU A 57 -10.02 21.37 3.29
C LEU A 57 -11.34 20.61 3.51
N GLU A 58 -12.44 21.10 2.94
CA GLU A 58 -13.73 20.43 3.03
C GLU A 58 -13.73 19.17 2.16
N GLN A 59 -13.31 19.30 0.90
CA GLN A 59 -13.21 18.18 -0.02
C GLN A 59 -12.22 17.12 0.49
N VAL A 60 -11.04 17.52 0.95
CA VAL A 60 -10.05 16.63 1.57
C VAL A 60 -10.67 15.92 2.77
N GLY A 61 -11.39 16.64 3.63
CA GLY A 61 -12.10 16.07 4.78
C GLY A 61 -13.10 14.98 4.39
N GLN A 62 -13.91 15.21 3.34
CA GLN A 62 -14.88 14.22 2.85
C GLN A 62 -14.20 13.02 2.21
N THR A 63 -13.14 13.23 1.42
CA THR A 63 -12.40 12.14 0.78
C THR A 63 -11.73 11.26 1.83
N LEU A 64 -11.09 11.82 2.86
CA LEU A 64 -10.50 11.05 3.95
C LEU A 64 -11.56 10.24 4.72
N LYS A 65 -12.75 10.81 4.93
CA LYS A 65 -13.87 10.10 5.55
C LYS A 65 -14.32 8.91 4.71
N LYS A 66 -14.43 9.08 3.39
CA LYS A 66 -14.76 8.00 2.45
C LYS A 66 -13.70 6.91 2.46
N LEU A 67 -12.42 7.27 2.35
CA LEU A 67 -11.30 6.32 2.40
C LEU A 67 -11.27 5.50 3.69
N MET A 68 -11.61 6.11 4.83
CA MET A 68 -11.72 5.40 6.10
C MET A 68 -12.91 4.43 6.12
N ALA A 69 -14.05 4.82 5.54
CA ALA A 69 -15.21 3.94 5.41
C ALA A 69 -14.90 2.74 4.51
N ASP A 70 -14.29 2.98 3.35
CA ASP A 70 -13.85 1.95 2.42
C ASP A 70 -12.87 0.99 3.11
N ALA A 71 -11.86 1.51 3.81
CA ALA A 71 -10.91 0.69 4.56
C ALA A 71 -11.57 -0.18 5.64
N ARG A 72 -12.57 0.33 6.36
CA ARG A 72 -13.33 -0.47 7.34
C ARG A 72 -14.10 -1.59 6.69
N GLN A 73 -14.77 -1.30 5.57
CA GLN A 73 -15.51 -2.31 4.83
C GLN A 73 -14.57 -3.40 4.30
N LEU A 74 -13.45 -3.01 3.69
CA LEU A 74 -12.44 -3.95 3.18
C LEU A 74 -11.86 -4.81 4.32
N ARG A 75 -11.63 -4.23 5.50
CA ARG A 75 -11.17 -4.98 6.68
C ARG A 75 -12.20 -6.00 7.14
N GLN A 76 -13.49 -5.62 7.19
CA GLN A 76 -14.59 -6.54 7.56
C GLN A 76 -14.75 -7.69 6.56
N GLN A 77 -14.46 -7.44 5.29
CA GLN A 77 -14.49 -8.44 4.22
C GLN A 77 -13.19 -9.26 4.13
N ASN A 78 -12.24 -9.07 5.06
CA ASN A 78 -10.90 -9.66 5.04
C ASN A 78 -10.14 -9.44 3.73
N GLN A 79 -10.41 -8.32 3.04
CA GLN A 79 -9.66 -7.93 1.84
C GLN A 79 -8.37 -7.15 2.16
N ILE A 80 -8.23 -6.71 3.41
CA ILE A 80 -7.00 -6.18 3.97
C ILE A 80 -6.83 -6.75 5.37
N ASP A 81 -5.58 -6.97 5.77
CA ASP A 81 -5.26 -7.48 7.10
C ASP A 81 -5.22 -6.37 8.17
N GLY A 82 -5.06 -6.81 9.42
CA GLY A 82 -4.98 -5.91 10.57
C GLY A 82 -3.79 -4.93 10.50
N PRO A 83 -2.56 -5.39 10.25
CA PRO A 83 -1.40 -4.51 10.18
C PRO A 83 -1.51 -3.43 9.10
N PHE A 84 -1.97 -3.77 7.89
CA PHE A 84 -2.23 -2.79 6.84
C PHE A 84 -3.27 -1.76 7.29
N PHE A 85 -4.41 -2.23 7.81
CA PHE A 85 -5.52 -1.37 8.22
C PHE A 85 -5.11 -0.35 9.29
N VAL A 86 -4.38 -0.77 10.33
CA VAL A 86 -3.95 0.11 11.42
C VAL A 86 -3.01 1.19 10.92
N ARG A 87 -2.04 0.84 10.07
CA ARG A 87 -1.08 1.78 9.49
C ARG A 87 -1.76 2.76 8.54
N TYR A 88 -2.66 2.27 7.68
CA TYR A 88 -3.45 3.09 6.78
C TYR A 88 -4.36 4.07 7.56
N GLN A 89 -5.05 3.60 8.59
CA GLN A 89 -5.87 4.47 9.46
C GLN A 89 -5.03 5.58 10.11
N ARG A 90 -3.84 5.25 10.61
CA ARG A 90 -2.94 6.24 11.21
C ARG A 90 -2.50 7.28 10.18
N LEU A 91 -2.16 6.85 8.97
CA LEU A 91 -1.80 7.73 7.87
C LEU A 91 -2.92 8.75 7.58
N LEU A 92 -4.17 8.28 7.45
CA LEU A 92 -5.32 9.17 7.27
C LEU A 92 -5.52 10.11 8.46
N GLY A 93 -5.31 9.62 9.68
CA GLY A 93 -5.41 10.42 10.90
C GLY A 93 -4.39 11.56 10.96
N ILE A 94 -3.13 11.28 10.60
CA ILE A 94 -2.07 12.30 10.52
C ILE A 94 -2.46 13.38 9.51
N ILE A 95 -2.87 13.00 8.30
CA ILE A 95 -3.29 13.95 7.26
C ILE A 95 -4.46 14.81 7.76
N LYS A 96 -5.47 14.19 8.40
CA LYS A 96 -6.64 14.91 8.91
C LYS A 96 -6.28 15.91 10.00
N MET A 97 -5.40 15.54 10.92
CA MET A 97 -4.95 16.42 12.01
C MET A 97 -4.17 17.62 11.48
N THR A 98 -3.27 17.41 10.51
CA THR A 98 -2.40 18.49 10.01
C THR A 98 -3.07 19.38 8.96
N ALA A 99 -4.14 18.91 8.31
CA ALA A 99 -4.91 19.71 7.36
C ALA A 99 -6.03 20.53 8.04
N GLY A 100 -6.43 20.19 9.26
CA GLY A 100 -7.50 20.89 9.97
C GLY A 100 -7.09 22.28 10.46
N PRO A 101 -8.00 23.27 10.48
CA PRO A 101 -7.72 24.55 11.12
C PRO A 101 -7.59 24.39 12.64
N ASP A 102 -6.59 25.04 13.23
CA ASP A 102 -6.41 25.18 14.69
C ASP A 102 -6.21 26.66 15.04
N PRO A 103 -7.28 27.47 14.95
CA PRO A 103 -7.16 28.94 15.01
C PRO A 103 -6.60 29.44 16.34
N ASP A 104 -6.87 28.72 17.44
CA ASP A 104 -6.41 29.06 18.78
C ASP A 104 -5.10 28.34 19.15
N GLY A 105 -4.56 27.49 18.27
CA GLY A 105 -3.33 26.73 18.52
C GLY A 105 -3.44 25.72 19.66
N ILE A 106 -4.65 25.40 20.12
CA ILE A 106 -4.90 24.54 21.29
C ILE A 106 -4.42 23.12 21.02
N LEU A 107 -4.56 22.65 19.78
CA LEU A 107 -4.17 21.32 19.36
C LEU A 107 -2.71 21.25 18.91
N ALA A 108 -2.05 22.39 18.67
CA ALA A 108 -0.68 22.46 18.15
C ALA A 108 0.32 21.57 18.91
N PRO A 109 0.37 21.52 20.26
CA PRO A 109 1.30 20.64 20.97
C PRO A 109 1.04 19.15 20.70
N LEU A 110 -0.24 18.76 20.58
CA LEU A 110 -0.63 17.40 20.27
C LEU A 110 -0.29 17.04 18.82
N ILE A 111 -0.63 17.93 17.88
CA ILE A 111 -0.34 17.77 16.45
C ILE A 111 1.16 17.64 16.24
N ASN A 112 1.96 18.53 16.84
CA ASN A 112 3.41 18.53 16.72
C ASN A 112 4.05 17.24 17.27
N ARG A 113 3.54 16.75 18.40
CA ARG A 113 4.01 15.49 18.99
C ARG A 113 3.71 14.29 18.09
N GLU A 114 2.48 14.17 17.60
CA GLU A 114 2.09 13.04 16.75
C GLU A 114 2.75 13.11 15.37
N MET A 115 2.91 14.30 14.80
CA MET A 115 3.69 14.53 13.59
C MET A 115 5.16 14.11 13.77
N SER A 116 5.79 14.54 14.86
CA SER A 116 7.19 14.21 15.13
C SER A 116 7.41 12.72 15.34
N ARG A 117 6.49 12.07 16.08
CA ARG A 117 6.48 10.62 16.23
C ARG A 117 6.33 9.91 14.88
N PHE A 118 5.39 10.37 14.05
CA PHE A 118 5.17 9.77 12.74
C PHE A 118 6.40 9.89 11.83
N ILE A 119 7.03 11.08 11.75
CA ILE A 119 8.26 11.30 10.98
C ILE A 119 9.39 10.40 11.50
N GLY A 120 9.59 10.36 12.82
CA GLY A 120 10.62 9.54 13.45
C GLY A 120 10.43 8.05 13.18
N GLU A 121 9.20 7.54 13.22
CA GLU A 121 8.92 6.13 12.98
C GLU A 121 9.05 5.72 11.51
N VAL A 122 8.65 6.59 10.57
CA VAL A 122 8.70 6.27 9.14
C VAL A 122 10.10 6.48 8.56
N ARG A 123 10.78 7.55 8.97
CA ARG A 123 12.05 7.98 8.34
C ARG A 123 13.27 7.83 9.26
N GLY A 124 13.09 7.60 10.55
CA GLY A 124 14.20 7.61 11.52
C GLY A 124 14.79 9.01 11.74
N GLU A 125 14.05 10.07 11.40
CA GLU A 125 14.50 11.46 11.46
C GLU A 125 13.88 12.19 12.65
N GLU A 126 14.67 13.06 13.28
CA GLU A 126 14.12 14.08 14.17
C GLU A 126 13.55 15.26 13.37
N VAL A 127 12.45 15.83 13.86
CA VAL A 127 11.85 17.02 13.25
C VAL A 127 12.74 18.23 13.48
N LYS A 128 13.06 18.94 12.41
CA LYS A 128 13.97 20.10 12.45
C LYS A 128 13.20 21.40 12.22
N GLY A 129 13.34 22.32 13.16
CA GLY A 129 12.85 23.70 13.04
C GLY A 129 11.33 23.86 13.17
N GLU A 130 10.88 25.11 13.15
CA GLU A 130 9.46 25.44 13.23
C GLU A 130 8.88 25.75 11.84
N SER A 131 7.72 25.17 11.56
CA SER A 131 6.84 25.37 10.40
C SER A 131 7.25 24.71 9.08
N SER A 132 7.92 25.42 8.16
CA SER A 132 7.98 25.01 6.75
C SER A 132 8.79 23.73 6.51
N GLU A 133 9.87 23.53 7.26
CA GLU A 133 10.70 22.34 7.11
C GLU A 133 10.01 21.10 7.70
N ALA A 134 9.35 21.25 8.85
CA ALA A 134 8.55 20.19 9.46
C ALA A 134 7.41 19.72 8.52
N VAL A 135 6.76 20.65 7.81
CA VAL A 135 5.72 20.32 6.81
C VAL A 135 6.30 19.52 5.63
N LYS A 136 7.50 19.87 5.15
CA LYS A 136 8.18 19.09 4.10
C LYS A 136 8.57 17.72 4.60
N GLN A 137 9.14 17.62 5.80
CA GLN A 137 9.49 16.33 6.41
C GLN A 137 8.25 15.44 6.58
N LEU A 138 7.12 16.03 6.98
CA LEU A 138 5.85 15.31 7.06
C LEU A 138 5.37 14.82 5.69
N ALA A 139 5.41 15.66 4.65
CA ALA A 139 5.02 15.27 3.30
C ALA A 139 5.88 14.10 2.77
N LEU A 140 7.19 14.15 3.04
CA LEU A 140 8.11 13.06 2.72
C LEU A 140 7.81 11.79 3.52
N ALA A 141 7.50 11.90 4.81
CA ALA A 141 7.11 10.76 5.64
C ALA A 141 5.79 10.13 5.17
N ILE A 142 4.80 10.94 4.78
CA ILE A 142 3.54 10.45 4.21
C ILE A 142 3.80 9.66 2.93
N ARG A 143 4.61 10.21 2.02
CA ARG A 143 5.00 9.52 0.77
C ARG A 143 5.67 8.18 1.07
N ASP A 144 6.65 8.18 1.97
CA ASP A 144 7.41 6.98 2.30
C ASP A 144 6.53 5.93 2.99
N GLU A 145 5.56 6.33 3.81
CA GLU A 145 4.60 5.40 4.41
C GLU A 145 3.66 4.78 3.36
N ILE A 146 3.21 5.53 2.36
CA ILE A 146 2.45 4.98 1.22
C ILE A 146 3.28 3.93 0.48
N ILE A 147 4.57 4.21 0.23
CA ILE A 147 5.49 3.26 -0.39
C ILE A 147 5.67 2.02 0.50
N ASN A 148 5.87 2.21 1.79
CA ASN A 148 6.03 1.11 2.75
C ASN A 148 4.78 0.22 2.82
N LEU A 149 3.58 0.80 2.73
CA LEU A 149 2.33 0.05 2.67
C LEU A 149 2.19 -0.71 1.34
N ARG A 150 2.65 -0.14 0.23
CA ARG A 150 2.68 -0.82 -1.06
C ARG A 150 3.63 -2.02 -1.03
N LEU A 151 4.85 -1.82 -0.52
CA LEU A 151 5.84 -2.88 -0.34
C LEU A 151 5.34 -3.97 0.63
N TYR A 152 4.59 -3.58 1.65
CA TYR A 152 3.95 -4.52 2.55
C TYR A 152 3.01 -5.45 1.78
N LEU A 153 2.09 -4.91 0.98
CA LEU A 153 1.18 -5.69 0.13
C LEU A 153 1.94 -6.60 -0.84
N ASP A 154 2.99 -6.08 -1.49
CA ASP A 154 3.84 -6.84 -2.42
C ASP A 154 4.54 -8.04 -1.72
N SER A 155 4.80 -7.92 -0.42
CA SER A 155 5.54 -8.92 0.36
C SER A 155 4.67 -10.01 1.02
N LEU A 156 3.35 -9.86 1.02
CA LEU A 156 2.43 -10.74 1.77
C LEU A 156 2.59 -12.22 1.38
N GLU A 157 2.59 -12.51 0.08
CA GLU A 157 2.73 -13.89 -0.41
C GLU A 157 4.10 -14.48 -0.06
N LYS A 158 5.17 -13.68 -0.17
CA LYS A 158 6.52 -14.10 0.17
C LYS A 158 6.65 -14.37 1.67
N ARG A 159 6.03 -13.55 2.51
CA ARG A 159 5.99 -13.72 3.97
C ARG A 159 5.30 -15.04 4.33
N GLU A 160 4.16 -15.33 3.73
CA GLU A 160 3.42 -16.58 3.98
C GLU A 160 4.25 -17.82 3.61
N LYS A 161 4.93 -17.79 2.46
CA LYS A 161 5.83 -18.88 2.05
C LYS A 161 6.99 -19.07 3.03
N LEU A 162 7.56 -17.97 3.53
CA LEU A 162 8.63 -18.03 4.52
C LEU A 162 8.14 -18.62 5.85
N ILE A 163 6.94 -18.23 6.30
CA ILE A 163 6.34 -18.77 7.52
C ILE A 163 6.15 -20.29 7.39
N LYS A 164 5.51 -20.77 6.32
CA LYS A 164 5.33 -22.21 6.09
C LYS A 164 6.65 -22.97 6.06
N GLY A 165 7.64 -22.45 5.34
CA GLY A 165 8.96 -23.07 5.25
C GLY A 165 9.72 -23.07 6.58
N TRP A 166 9.43 -22.14 7.49
CA TRP A 166 9.96 -22.15 8.85
C TRP A 166 9.20 -23.14 9.76
N ASP A 167 7.88 -23.18 9.67
CA ASP A 167 7.04 -24.10 10.45
C ASP A 167 7.39 -25.56 10.14
N GLU A 168 7.61 -25.90 8.86
CA GLU A 168 8.07 -27.24 8.43
C GLU A 168 9.46 -27.59 8.98
N LYS A 169 10.39 -26.62 9.03
CA LYS A 169 11.72 -26.83 9.59
C LYS A 169 11.68 -27.05 11.10
N MET A 170 10.74 -26.37 11.78
CA MET A 170 10.60 -26.44 13.23
C MET A 170 9.79 -27.65 13.70
N SER A 171 8.82 -28.14 12.91
CA SER A 171 8.05 -29.35 13.25
C SER A 171 8.95 -30.60 13.32
N TRP A 172 9.96 -30.69 12.46
CA TRP A 172 10.99 -31.75 12.52
C TRP A 172 11.82 -31.73 13.81
N VAL A 173 12.02 -30.56 14.42
CA VAL A 173 12.73 -30.43 15.71
C VAL A 173 11.90 -31.03 16.85
N GLU A 174 10.58 -30.92 16.79
CA GLU A 174 9.68 -31.49 17.80
C GLU A 174 9.54 -33.01 17.68
N GLU A 175 9.50 -33.56 16.45
CA GLU A 175 9.46 -35.01 16.22
C GLU A 175 10.76 -35.71 16.66
N LYS A 176 11.93 -35.09 16.43
CA LYS A 176 13.21 -35.64 16.91
C LYS A 176 13.35 -35.64 18.42
N LYS A 177 12.80 -34.64 19.12
CA LYS A 177 12.76 -34.64 20.59
C LYS A 177 11.89 -35.76 21.16
N LYS A 178 10.81 -36.13 20.48
CA LYS A 178 9.93 -37.24 20.90
C LYS A 178 10.53 -38.62 20.63
N THR A 179 11.36 -38.75 19.61
CA THR A 179 11.98 -40.04 19.21
C THR A 179 13.35 -40.29 19.85
N GLY A 180 14.04 -39.25 20.33
CA GLY A 180 15.30 -39.35 21.07
C GLY A 180 15.17 -39.37 22.61
N ALA A 181 13.94 -39.32 23.14
CA ALA A 181 13.65 -39.50 24.56
C ALA A 181 13.26 -40.96 24.82
N ASN A 182 14.23 -41.87 24.71
CA ASN A 182 14.16 -43.26 25.21
C ASN A 182 15.53 -43.64 25.76
#